data_AF-A0A836X2D6-F1
#
_entry.id   AF-A0A836X2D6-F1
#
_cell.length_a   1.000
_cell.length_b   1.000
_cell.length_c   1.000
_cell.angle_alpha   90.00
_cell.angle_beta   90.00
_cell.angle_gamma   90.00
#
_symmetry.space_group_name_H-M   'P 1'
#
loop_
_entity.id
_entity.type
_entity.pdbx_description
1 polymer ?
#
loop_
_entity_poly.entity_id
_entity_poly.type
_entity_poly.pdbx_seq_one_letter_code
_entity_poly.pdbx_strand_id
1 'polypeptide(L)'
;MRPSVNRHVLAALRNVIGLSQKKFGELCGVTRDTILSIETGRLKLSEKLATRIAEETGVTMNWLLENDLSTEPTDSDHYPITKSTFEHVQADGIDNSVEQNRYMLAIGFTSIVTAHAKAMKQGQAKLFFYKLNACLGMLEEEFSDTAQVKKAMKMVEQISNNKNYDRPLDLSYLRDYIENSFKSVKPQKGKRSSRKRLAK
;
A
#
# COMPACT_ATOMS: atom_id res chain seq x y z
N MET A 1 23.95 -14.60 -27.22
CA MET A 1 23.13 -15.29 -26.21
C MET A 1 21.98 -14.35 -25.83
N ARG A 2 20.72 -14.72 -26.09
CA ARG A 2 19.55 -13.88 -25.79
C ARG A 2 19.34 -13.90 -24.26
N PRO A 3 19.37 -12.77 -23.53
CA PRO A 3 19.16 -12.78 -22.09
C PRO A 3 17.78 -13.38 -21.77
N SER A 4 17.71 -14.24 -20.75
CA SER A 4 16.46 -14.88 -20.31
C SER A 4 15.41 -13.83 -19.95
N VAL A 5 14.16 -14.08 -20.37
CA VAL A 5 13.06 -13.10 -20.40
C VAL A 5 12.38 -12.90 -19.03
N ASN A 6 12.79 -13.66 -18.00
CA ASN A 6 12.23 -13.62 -16.64
C ASN A 6 13.30 -13.24 -15.60
N ARG A 7 13.78 -12.00 -15.65
CA ARG A 7 14.76 -11.48 -14.66
C ARG A 7 14.17 -10.45 -13.70
N HIS A 8 12.88 -10.16 -13.82
CA HIS A 8 12.19 -9.17 -13.01
C HIS A 8 10.77 -9.67 -12.69
N VAL A 9 10.28 -9.35 -11.49
CA VAL A 9 8.93 -9.69 -11.02
C VAL A 9 7.82 -9.24 -12.00
N LEU A 10 7.98 -8.12 -12.70
CA LEU A 10 7.06 -7.66 -13.75
C LEU A 10 6.88 -8.65 -14.90
N ALA A 11 7.97 -9.30 -15.34
CA ALA A 11 7.89 -10.32 -16.38
C ALA A 11 7.12 -11.54 -15.86
N ALA A 12 7.36 -11.95 -14.62
CA ALA A 12 6.66 -13.06 -13.97
C ALA A 12 5.15 -12.77 -13.88
N LEU A 13 4.76 -11.62 -13.33
CA LEU A 13 3.37 -11.18 -13.25
C LEU A 13 2.70 -11.15 -14.62
N ARG A 14 3.35 -10.51 -15.61
CA ARG A 14 2.82 -10.38 -16.95
C ARG A 14 2.56 -11.74 -17.60
N ASN A 15 3.44 -12.71 -17.38
CA ASN A 15 3.28 -14.07 -17.91
C ASN A 15 2.14 -14.81 -17.20
N VAL A 16 2.01 -14.66 -15.88
CA VAL A 16 0.92 -15.25 -15.09
C VAL A 16 -0.45 -14.78 -15.59
N ILE A 17 -0.60 -13.48 -15.87
CA ILE A 17 -1.85 -12.91 -16.40
C ILE A 17 -1.98 -13.04 -17.92
N GLY A 18 -0.98 -13.62 -18.59
CA GLY A 18 -1.01 -13.95 -20.02
C GLY A 18 -0.97 -12.76 -20.98
N LEU A 19 -0.34 -11.64 -20.59
CA LEU A 19 -0.26 -10.44 -21.43
C LEU A 19 1.08 -10.32 -22.18
N SER A 20 1.03 -9.72 -23.37
CA SER A 20 2.25 -9.29 -24.07
C SER A 20 2.79 -7.99 -23.46
N GLN A 21 4.09 -7.70 -23.62
CA GLN A 21 4.67 -6.42 -23.14
C GLN A 21 3.91 -5.19 -23.66
N LYS A 22 3.37 -5.27 -24.89
CA LYS A 22 2.58 -4.20 -25.48
C LYS A 22 1.24 -4.03 -24.76
N LYS A 23 0.45 -5.11 -24.64
CA LYS A 23 -0.85 -5.08 -23.94
C LYS A 23 -0.68 -4.68 -22.46
N PHE A 24 0.39 -5.14 -21.82
CA PHE A 24 0.70 -4.79 -20.43
C PHE A 24 1.12 -3.32 -20.28
N GLY A 25 1.93 -2.78 -21.21
CA GLY A 25 2.24 -1.35 -21.24
C GLY A 25 0.99 -0.48 -21.43
N GLU A 26 0.12 -0.87 -22.36
CA GLU A 26 -1.18 -0.20 -22.58
C GLU A 26 -2.04 -0.19 -21.31
N LEU A 27 -2.14 -1.33 -20.60
CA LEU A 27 -2.83 -1.45 -19.32
C LEU A 27 -2.28 -0.47 -18.28
N CYS A 28 -0.95 -0.40 -18.14
CA CYS A 28 -0.29 0.48 -17.17
C CYS A 28 -0.10 1.93 -17.66
N GLY A 29 -0.56 2.27 -18.86
CA GLY A 29 -0.39 3.60 -19.45
C GLY A 29 1.07 4.01 -19.70
N VAL A 30 1.92 3.05 -20.08
CA VAL A 30 3.32 3.25 -20.48
C VAL A 30 3.62 2.55 -21.81
N THR A 31 4.77 2.84 -22.43
CA THR A 31 5.11 2.17 -23.70
C THR A 31 5.60 0.75 -23.47
N ARG A 32 5.52 -0.09 -24.51
CA ARG A 32 6.14 -1.42 -24.53
C ARG A 32 7.63 -1.36 -24.15
N ASP A 33 8.34 -0.34 -24.63
CA ASP A 33 9.78 -0.20 -24.41
C ASP A 33 10.11 0.19 -22.96
N THR A 34 9.23 0.93 -22.28
CA THR A 34 9.32 1.14 -20.84
C THR A 34 9.21 -0.19 -20.10
N ILE A 35 8.21 -1.02 -20.41
CA ILE A 35 8.07 -2.37 -19.80
C ILE A 35 9.31 -3.22 -20.06
N LEU A 36 9.78 -3.28 -21.31
CA LEU A 36 11.00 -4.01 -21.67
C LEU A 36 12.23 -3.52 -20.89
N SER A 37 12.39 -2.20 -20.75
CA SER A 37 13.52 -1.61 -20.02
C SER A 37 13.48 -1.98 -18.54
N ILE A 38 12.28 -2.06 -17.95
CA ILE A 38 12.13 -2.52 -16.56
C ILE A 38 12.39 -4.02 -16.44
N GLU A 39 11.77 -4.85 -17.29
CA GLU A 39 11.95 -6.31 -17.27
C GLU A 39 13.41 -6.75 -17.48
N THR A 40 14.20 -5.93 -18.18
CA THR A 40 15.63 -6.16 -18.43
C THR A 40 16.55 -5.51 -17.40
N GLY A 41 15.99 -4.79 -16.41
CA GLY A 41 16.74 -4.11 -15.35
C GLY A 41 17.45 -2.82 -15.80
N ARG A 42 17.20 -2.34 -17.02
CA ARG A 42 17.74 -1.07 -17.51
C ARG A 42 17.07 0.14 -16.86
N LEU A 43 15.82 -0.03 -16.44
CA LEU A 43 15.03 1.00 -15.75
C LEU A 43 14.51 0.43 -14.43
N LYS A 44 14.73 1.15 -13.33
CA LYS A 44 14.13 0.79 -12.03
C LYS A 44 12.62 1.04 -12.06
N LEU A 45 11.84 0.10 -11.53
CA LEU A 45 10.41 0.31 -11.31
C LEU A 45 10.20 1.43 -10.29
N SER A 46 9.46 2.48 -10.68
CA SER A 46 9.09 3.56 -9.77
C SER A 46 7.86 3.21 -8.96
N GLU A 47 7.75 3.77 -7.75
CA GLU A 47 6.58 3.58 -6.87
C GLU A 47 5.29 3.98 -7.56
N LYS A 48 5.27 5.14 -8.24
CA LYS A 48 4.09 5.59 -9.00
C LYS A 48 3.63 4.59 -10.06
N LEU A 49 4.56 3.95 -10.76
CA LEU A 49 4.20 2.94 -11.76
C LEU A 49 3.80 1.63 -11.07
N ALA A 50 4.45 1.26 -9.96
CA ALA A 50 4.07 0.12 -9.14
C ALA A 50 2.65 0.25 -8.57
N THR A 51 2.25 1.44 -8.08
CA THR A 51 0.88 1.73 -7.63
C THR A 51 -0.12 1.48 -8.75
N ARG A 52 0.14 1.98 -9.95
CA ARG A 52 -0.75 1.75 -11.08
C ARG A 52 -0.82 0.29 -11.49
N ILE A 53 0.30 -0.43 -11.48
CA ILE A 53 0.32 -1.86 -11.76
C ILE A 53 -0.51 -2.60 -10.71
N ALA A 54 -0.33 -2.28 -9.42
CA ALA A 54 -1.12 -2.84 -8.33
C ALA A 54 -2.61 -2.58 -8.56
N GLU A 55 -3.01 -1.33 -8.86
CA GLU A 55 -4.41 -0.95 -9.16
C GLU A 55 -5.02 -1.73 -10.31
N GLU A 56 -4.26 -1.96 -11.39
CA GLU A 56 -4.77 -2.65 -12.58
C GLU A 56 -4.72 -4.18 -12.44
N THR A 57 -3.87 -4.73 -11.60
CA THR A 57 -3.63 -6.19 -11.55
C THR A 57 -4.02 -6.88 -10.25
N GLY A 58 -4.20 -6.12 -9.16
CA GLY A 58 -4.46 -6.64 -7.83
C GLY A 58 -3.22 -7.13 -7.08
N VAL A 59 -2.05 -7.12 -7.71
CA VAL A 59 -0.80 -7.51 -7.05
C VAL A 59 -0.39 -6.49 -5.98
N THR A 60 0.28 -6.93 -4.93
CA THR A 60 0.80 -6.00 -3.91
C THR A 60 1.94 -5.14 -4.43
N MET A 61 1.97 -3.89 -3.96
CA MET A 61 3.11 -3.00 -4.20
C MET A 61 4.41 -3.52 -3.58
N ASN A 62 4.35 -4.16 -2.40
CA ASN A 62 5.53 -4.70 -1.73
C ASN A 62 6.25 -5.71 -2.62
N TRP A 63 5.52 -6.71 -3.15
CA TRP A 63 6.11 -7.70 -4.04
C TRP A 63 6.73 -7.07 -5.31
N LEU A 64 6.06 -6.06 -5.89
CA LEU A 64 6.58 -5.35 -7.06
C LEU A 64 7.90 -4.61 -6.78
N LEU A 65 8.01 -3.95 -5.63
CA LEU A 65 9.13 -3.08 -5.29
C LEU A 65 10.31 -3.83 -4.68
N GLU A 66 10.07 -4.93 -3.97
CA GLU A 66 11.11 -5.85 -3.48
C GLU A 66 11.82 -6.54 -4.65
N ASN A 67 11.12 -6.77 -5.77
CA ASN A 67 11.62 -7.46 -6.95
C ASN A 67 12.28 -8.81 -6.61
N ASP A 68 11.69 -9.53 -5.65
CA ASP A 68 12.14 -10.85 -5.25
C ASP A 68 11.44 -11.93 -6.09
N LEU A 69 12.19 -12.57 -6.98
CA LEU A 69 11.71 -13.65 -7.83
C LEU A 69 11.57 -15.00 -7.10
N SER A 70 12.02 -15.11 -5.85
CA SER A 70 11.84 -16.32 -5.05
C SER A 70 10.41 -16.47 -4.52
N THR A 71 9.61 -15.40 -4.59
CA THR A 71 8.22 -15.36 -4.15
C THR A 71 7.27 -15.21 -5.34
N GLU A 72 6.09 -15.81 -5.24
CA GLU A 72 5.04 -15.68 -6.24
C GLU A 72 4.35 -14.32 -6.14
N PRO A 73 3.78 -13.78 -7.25
CA PRO A 73 2.95 -12.58 -7.18
C PRO A 73 1.73 -12.84 -6.30
N THR A 74 1.54 -12.04 -5.25
CA THR A 74 0.37 -12.15 -4.36
C THR A 74 -0.44 -10.86 -4.30
N ASP A 75 -1.70 -10.99 -3.89
CA ASP A 75 -2.55 -9.88 -3.45
C ASP A 75 -2.27 -9.48 -1.98
N SER A 76 -3.03 -8.51 -1.47
CA SER A 76 -2.89 -8.00 -0.10
C SER A 76 -3.11 -9.06 0.98
N ASP A 77 -3.91 -10.07 0.69
CA ASP A 77 -4.22 -11.19 1.58
C ASP A 77 -3.25 -12.36 1.40
N HIS A 78 -2.17 -12.14 0.64
CA HIS A 78 -1.11 -13.11 0.35
C HIS A 78 -1.59 -14.29 -0.50
N TYR A 79 -2.72 -14.16 -1.19
CA TYR A 79 -3.16 -15.16 -2.16
C TYR A 79 -2.45 -14.96 -3.51
N PRO A 80 -2.06 -16.04 -4.20
CA PRO A 80 -1.41 -15.94 -5.50
C PRO A 80 -2.29 -15.25 -6.54
N ILE A 81 -1.67 -14.34 -7.31
CA ILE A 81 -2.30 -13.76 -8.48
C ILE A 81 -2.40 -14.84 -9.55
N THR A 82 -3.60 -14.96 -10.13
CA THR A 82 -3.88 -15.82 -11.27
C THR A 82 -4.52 -15.00 -12.37
N LYS A 83 -4.64 -15.57 -13.56
CA LYS A 83 -5.42 -14.94 -14.63
C LYS A 83 -6.87 -14.68 -14.22
N SER A 84 -7.46 -15.58 -13.43
CA SER A 84 -8.84 -15.42 -12.94
C SER A 84 -8.97 -14.26 -11.95
N THR A 85 -8.06 -14.14 -10.98
CA THR A 85 -8.09 -13.02 -10.02
C THR A 85 -7.84 -11.69 -10.72
N PHE A 86 -6.93 -11.66 -11.70
CA PHE A 86 -6.74 -10.50 -12.58
C PHE A 86 -8.02 -10.11 -13.33
N GLU A 87 -8.73 -11.08 -13.92
CA GLU A 87 -9.98 -10.83 -14.64
C GLU A 87 -11.08 -10.29 -13.71
N HIS A 88 -11.15 -10.77 -12.45
CA HIS A 88 -12.02 -10.21 -11.42
C HIS A 88 -11.66 -8.76 -11.08
N VAL A 89 -10.38 -8.47 -10.83
CA VAL A 89 -9.90 -7.09 -10.58
C VAL A 89 -10.24 -6.17 -11.76
N GLN A 90 -10.09 -6.65 -12.99
CA GLN A 90 -10.43 -5.89 -14.18
C GLN A 90 -11.95 -5.67 -14.34
N ALA A 91 -12.77 -6.62 -13.89
CA ALA A 91 -14.23 -6.53 -13.95
C ALA A 91 -14.80 -5.60 -12.88
N ASP A 92 -14.33 -5.76 -11.64
CA ASP A 92 -14.94 -5.18 -10.44
C ASP A 92 -14.19 -3.93 -9.96
N GLY A 93 -12.90 -3.82 -10.30
CA GLY A 93 -11.98 -2.84 -9.73
C GLY A 93 -11.47 -3.31 -8.36
N ILE A 94 -10.42 -2.65 -7.87
CA ILE A 94 -9.98 -2.84 -6.49
C ILE A 94 -10.93 -2.07 -5.57
N ASP A 95 -11.40 -2.73 -4.51
CA ASP A 95 -12.17 -2.08 -3.47
C ASP A 95 -11.27 -1.16 -2.63
N ASN A 96 -11.23 0.11 -3.03
CA ASN A 96 -10.62 1.20 -2.29
C ASN A 96 -11.67 1.97 -1.46
N SER A 97 -12.73 1.29 -1.00
CA SER A 97 -13.73 1.89 -0.13
C SER A 97 -13.11 2.47 1.13
N VAL A 98 -13.80 3.45 1.71
CA VAL A 98 -13.39 4.05 2.99
C VAL A 98 -13.38 2.95 4.07
N GLU A 99 -14.31 2.01 4.00
CA GLU A 99 -14.45 0.86 4.87
C GLU A 99 -13.24 -0.08 4.79
N GLN A 100 -12.82 -0.47 3.58
CA GLN A 100 -11.63 -1.32 3.41
C GLN A 100 -10.35 -0.61 3.88
N ASN A 101 -10.20 0.68 3.57
CA ASN A 101 -9.07 1.47 4.08
C ASN A 101 -9.06 1.56 5.61
N ARG A 102 -10.23 1.71 6.25
CA ARG A 102 -10.37 1.69 7.72
C ARG A 102 -9.97 0.34 8.30
N TYR A 103 -10.39 -0.76 7.67
CA TYR A 103 -10.01 -2.11 8.09
C TYR A 103 -8.48 -2.31 8.04
N MET A 104 -7.85 -1.89 6.94
CA MET A 104 -6.39 -1.94 6.80
C MET A 104 -5.65 -1.11 7.85
N LEU A 105 -6.15 0.10 8.16
CA LEU A 105 -5.59 0.91 9.25
C LEU A 105 -5.73 0.23 10.62
N ALA A 106 -6.86 -0.41 10.89
CA ALA A 106 -7.08 -1.12 12.15
C ALA A 106 -6.10 -2.30 12.33
N ILE A 107 -5.81 -3.05 11.26
CA ILE A 107 -4.77 -4.09 11.25
C ILE A 107 -3.39 -3.48 11.54
N GLY A 108 -3.07 -2.37 10.89
CA GLY A 108 -1.81 -1.63 11.11
C GLY A 108 -1.63 -1.21 12.56
N PHE A 109 -2.65 -0.58 13.17
CA PHE A 109 -2.62 -0.22 14.59
C PHE A 109 -2.47 -1.43 15.51
N THR A 110 -3.20 -2.51 15.24
CA THR A 110 -3.10 -3.75 16.02
C THR A 110 -1.67 -4.32 15.97
N SER A 111 -1.03 -4.27 14.80
CA SER A 111 0.35 -4.71 14.60
C SER A 111 1.35 -3.83 15.37
N ILE A 112 1.16 -2.51 15.37
CA ILE A 112 1.96 -1.56 16.15
C ILE A 112 1.83 -1.84 17.65
N VAL A 113 0.60 -2.03 18.16
CA VAL A 113 0.33 -2.29 19.58
C VAL A 113 0.97 -3.62 20.03
N THR A 114 0.81 -4.68 19.24
CA THR A 114 1.41 -5.99 19.56
C THR A 114 2.94 -5.96 19.51
N ALA A 115 3.53 -5.27 18.54
CA ALA A 115 4.98 -5.05 18.47
C ALA A 115 5.49 -4.22 19.66
N HIS A 116 4.78 -3.17 20.07
CA HIS A 116 5.12 -2.38 21.25
C HIS A 116 5.08 -3.22 22.53
N ALA A 117 4.04 -4.02 22.72
CA ALA A 117 3.91 -4.91 23.88
C ALA A 117 5.09 -5.92 23.96
N LYS A 118 5.51 -6.47 22.81
CA LYS A 118 6.71 -7.31 22.73
C LYS A 118 7.99 -6.54 23.09
N ALA A 119 8.16 -5.34 22.56
CA ALA A 119 9.32 -4.49 22.87
C ALA A 119 9.39 -4.11 24.36
N MET A 120 8.25 -3.81 24.99
CA MET A 120 8.15 -3.54 26.43
C MET A 120 8.62 -4.74 27.26
N LYS A 121 8.15 -5.95 26.93
CA LYS A 121 8.59 -7.20 27.58
C LYS A 121 10.09 -7.47 27.44
N GLN A 122 10.72 -6.93 26.39
CA GLN A 122 12.15 -7.08 26.11
C GLN A 122 13.00 -5.88 26.59
N GLY A 123 12.41 -4.89 27.27
CA GLY A 123 13.13 -3.67 27.67
C GLY A 123 13.54 -2.76 26.49
N GLN A 124 12.98 -2.97 25.31
CA GLN A 124 13.32 -2.28 24.05
C GLN A 124 12.33 -1.18 23.67
N ALA A 125 11.48 -0.73 24.59
CA ALA A 125 10.45 0.26 24.31
C ALA A 125 10.98 1.56 23.68
N LYS A 126 12.12 2.07 24.17
CA LYS A 126 12.77 3.27 23.60
C LYS A 126 13.18 3.07 22.15
N LEU A 127 13.76 1.91 21.82
CA LEU A 127 14.17 1.58 20.46
C LEU A 127 12.96 1.41 19.54
N PHE A 128 11.87 0.82 20.04
CA PHE A 128 10.61 0.72 19.31
C PHE A 128 10.08 2.10 18.95
N PHE A 129 9.96 3.02 19.93
CA PHE A 129 9.49 4.39 19.66
C PHE A 129 10.38 5.16 18.70
N TYR A 130 11.71 5.01 18.81
CA TYR A 130 12.64 5.60 17.84
C TYR A 130 12.33 5.16 16.41
N LYS A 131 12.17 3.85 16.18
CA LYS A 131 11.84 3.29 14.85
C LYS A 131 10.45 3.68 14.37
N LEU A 132 9.46 3.66 15.25
CA LEU A 132 8.09 4.06 14.92
C LEU A 132 8.05 5.52 14.49
N ASN A 133 8.70 6.42 15.23
CA ASN A 133 8.74 7.85 14.90
C ASN A 133 9.48 8.13 13.59
N ALA A 134 10.56 7.39 13.29
CA ALA A 134 11.23 7.51 12.01
C ALA A 134 10.30 7.12 10.84
N CYS A 135 9.56 6.03 10.98
CA CYS A 135 8.57 5.61 9.98
C CYS A 135 7.42 6.61 9.83
N LEU A 136 6.86 7.09 10.95
CA LEU A 136 5.80 8.10 10.93
C LEU A 136 6.28 9.42 10.30
N GLY A 137 7.52 9.85 10.58
CA GLY A 137 8.10 11.05 9.96
C GLY A 137 8.15 10.98 8.43
N MET A 138 8.53 9.82 7.87
CA MET A 138 8.52 9.60 6.42
C MET A 138 7.09 9.71 5.85
N LEU A 139 6.11 9.12 6.52
CA LEU A 139 4.70 9.19 6.10
C LEU A 139 4.12 10.60 6.24
N GLU A 140 4.53 11.34 7.26
CA GLU A 140 4.11 12.73 7.48
C GLU A 140 4.60 13.65 6.36
N GLU A 141 5.85 13.49 5.93
CA GLU A 141 6.42 14.28 4.82
C GLU A 141 5.67 14.06 3.49
N GLU A 142 5.23 12.84 3.23
CA GLU A 142 4.63 12.47 1.94
C GLU A 142 3.10 12.65 1.90
N PHE A 143 2.41 12.33 2.99
CA PHE A 143 0.94 12.20 2.99
C PHE A 143 0.21 13.14 3.95
N SER A 144 0.91 13.87 4.82
CA SER A 144 0.25 14.68 5.86
C SER A 144 0.21 16.17 5.55
N ASP A 145 -0.93 16.78 5.92
CA ASP A 145 -0.98 18.22 6.16
C ASP A 145 -0.38 18.51 7.53
N THR A 146 0.86 19.01 7.55
CA THR A 146 1.63 19.28 8.78
C THR A 146 0.88 20.17 9.77
N ALA A 147 -0.04 21.03 9.32
CA ALA A 147 -0.87 21.85 10.19
C ALA A 147 -1.90 21.02 10.97
N GLN A 148 -2.48 20.00 10.33
CA GLN A 148 -3.45 19.09 10.95
C GLN A 148 -2.77 18.16 11.95
N VAL A 149 -1.58 17.64 11.63
CA VAL A 149 -0.77 16.82 12.54
C VAL A 149 -0.43 17.60 13.81
N LYS A 150 0.08 18.84 13.67
CA LYS A 150 0.39 19.71 14.82
C LYS A 150 -0.83 20.00 15.68
N LYS A 151 -2.01 20.16 15.07
CA LYS A 151 -3.27 20.35 15.80
C LYS A 151 -3.64 19.11 16.61
N ALA A 152 -3.53 17.92 16.02
CA ALA A 152 -3.79 16.66 16.71
C ALA A 152 -2.79 16.42 17.86
N MET A 153 -1.50 16.66 17.65
CA MET A 153 -0.46 16.50 18.68
C MET A 153 -0.69 17.41 19.89
N LYS A 154 -1.02 18.70 19.68
CA LYS A 154 -1.34 19.62 20.79
C LYS A 154 -2.51 19.14 21.64
N MET A 155 -3.51 18.50 21.02
CA MET A 155 -4.65 17.93 21.73
C MET A 155 -4.25 16.70 22.55
N VAL A 156 -3.38 15.84 22.03
CA VAL A 156 -2.83 14.69 22.78
C VAL A 156 -1.98 15.13 23.96
N GLU A 157 -1.14 16.17 23.81
CA GLU A 157 -0.34 16.73 24.91
C GLU A 157 -1.21 17.28 26.04
N GLN A 158 -2.33 17.94 25.70
CA GLN A 158 -3.30 18.42 26.69
C GLN A 158 -3.90 17.28 27.52
N ILE A 159 -4.11 16.12 26.90
CA ILE A 159 -4.62 14.91 27.57
C ILE A 159 -3.53 14.29 28.46
N SER A 160 -2.29 14.16 27.97
CA SER A 160 -1.19 13.57 28.76
C SER A 160 -0.78 14.41 29.98
N ASN A 161 -1.01 15.72 29.93
CA ASN A 161 -0.74 16.63 31.05
C ASN A 161 -1.75 16.47 32.19
N ASN A 162 -2.84 15.74 31.99
CA ASN A 162 -3.78 15.34 33.03
C ASN A 162 -3.25 14.04 33.69
N LYS A 163 -2.28 14.19 34.60
CA LYS A 163 -1.34 13.20 35.19
C LYS A 163 -1.92 11.94 35.89
N ASN A 164 -3.11 11.47 35.54
CA ASN A 164 -3.69 10.23 36.06
C ASN A 164 -3.30 9.04 35.16
N TYR A 165 -2.06 8.59 35.30
CA TYR A 165 -1.49 7.47 34.53
C TYR A 165 -2.15 6.11 34.81
N ASP A 166 -2.93 6.01 35.89
CA ASP A 166 -3.68 4.80 36.26
C ASP A 166 -5.04 4.68 35.56
N ARG A 167 -5.49 5.74 34.86
CA ARG A 167 -6.69 5.63 34.03
C ARG A 167 -6.30 5.17 32.63
N PRO A 168 -7.07 4.23 32.02
CA PRO A 168 -6.95 3.96 30.60
C PRO A 168 -7.02 5.28 29.83
N LEU A 169 -6.13 5.47 28.86
CA LEU A 169 -6.22 6.61 27.96
C LEU A 169 -7.62 6.60 27.33
N ASP A 170 -8.39 7.67 27.50
CA ASP A 170 -9.68 7.79 26.85
C ASP A 170 -9.45 8.08 25.37
N LEU A 171 -9.62 7.04 24.54
CA LEU A 171 -9.43 7.10 23.09
C LEU A 171 -10.73 7.47 22.35
N SER A 172 -11.84 7.74 23.04
CA SER A 172 -13.10 8.13 22.39
C SER A 172 -12.95 9.37 21.51
N TYR A 173 -12.07 10.28 21.90
CA TYR A 173 -11.74 11.46 21.08
C TYR A 173 -10.99 11.11 19.79
N LEU A 174 -10.09 10.12 19.81
CA LEU A 174 -9.41 9.67 18.59
C LEU A 174 -10.41 9.08 17.60
N ARG A 175 -11.44 8.39 18.10
CA ARG A 175 -12.54 7.91 17.25
C ARG A 175 -13.20 9.08 16.52
N ASP A 176 -13.60 10.13 17.23
CA ASP A 176 -14.25 11.30 16.62
C ASP A 176 -13.33 12.02 15.62
N TYR A 177 -12.05 12.16 15.94
CA TYR A 177 -11.06 12.74 15.04
C TYR A 177 -10.91 11.90 13.77
N ILE A 178 -10.73 10.58 13.90
CA ILE A 178 -10.66 9.65 12.77
C ILE A 178 -11.92 9.74 11.92
N GLU A 179 -13.10 9.67 12.54
CA GLU A 179 -14.39 9.76 11.84
C GLU A 179 -14.49 11.07 11.05
N ASN A 180 -14.06 12.20 11.62
CA ASN A 180 -14.09 13.50 10.95
C ASN A 180 -13.03 13.64 9.83
N SER A 181 -11.85 13.06 9.99
CA SER A 181 -10.79 13.10 8.97
C SER A 181 -11.18 12.33 7.70
N PHE A 182 -12.00 11.29 7.81
CA PHE A 182 -12.51 10.55 6.64
C PHE A 182 -13.76 11.17 5.99
N LYS A 183 -14.49 12.07 6.68
CA LYS A 183 -15.71 12.71 6.13
C LYS A 183 -15.43 13.58 4.91
N SER A 184 -14.22 14.14 4.78
CA SER A 184 -13.80 14.98 3.66
C SER A 184 -13.22 14.18 2.48
N VAL A 185 -12.90 12.91 2.68
CA VAL A 185 -12.32 12.05 1.65
C VAL A 185 -13.44 11.60 0.71
N LYS A 186 -13.51 12.18 -0.48
CA LYS A 186 -14.38 11.65 -1.53
C LYS A 186 -13.90 10.24 -1.89
N PRO A 187 -14.77 9.22 -1.93
CA PRO A 187 -14.37 7.91 -2.41
C PRO A 187 -13.83 8.09 -3.83
N GLN A 188 -12.59 7.66 -4.06
CA GLN A 188 -12.12 7.48 -5.42
C GLN A 188 -12.97 6.35 -6.01
N LYS A 189 -14.02 6.71 -6.74
CA LYS A 189 -14.60 5.77 -7.70
C LYS A 189 -13.44 5.33 -8.56
N GLY A 190 -13.01 4.07 -8.43
CA GLY A 190 -11.98 3.50 -9.28
C GLY A 190 -12.28 3.97 -10.69
N LYS A 191 -11.35 4.73 -11.28
CA LYS A 191 -11.56 5.23 -12.64
C LYS A 191 -11.83 3.98 -13.45
N ARG A 192 -13.07 3.83 -13.93
CA ARG A 192 -13.36 2.92 -15.04
C ARG A 192 -12.57 3.49 -16.20
N SER A 193 -11.28 3.13 -16.27
CA SER A 193 -10.45 3.35 -17.45
C SER A 193 -11.32 2.94 -18.61
N SER A 194 -11.50 3.85 -19.57
CA SER A 194 -12.41 3.74 -20.70
C SER A 194 -12.19 2.37 -21.37
N ARG A 195 -13.00 1.38 -20.98
CA ARG A 195 -12.78 -0.04 -21.23
C ARG A 195 -12.95 -0.31 -22.72
N LYS A 196 -11.88 -0.12 -23.51
CA LYS A 196 -11.70 -0.93 -24.72
C LYS A 196 -11.45 -2.33 -24.20
N ARG A 197 -12.48 -3.18 -24.26
CA ARG A 197 -12.31 -4.63 -24.19
C ARG A 197 -11.07 -4.95 -25.03
N LEU A 198 -10.02 -5.48 -24.41
CA LEU A 198 -8.96 -6.20 -25.11
C LEU A 198 -9.62 -7.49 -25.66
N ALA A 199 -10.48 -7.33 -26.66
CA ALA A 199 -11.19 -8.40 -27.32
C ALA A 199 -10.17 -9.19 -28.15
N LYS A 200 -10.01 -10.47 -27.77
CA LYS A 200 -9.36 -11.59 -28.48
C LYS A 200 -8.12 -11.20 -29.30
#